data_AF-A8S5Z1-F1
#
_entry.id   AF-A8S5Z1-F1
#
_cell.length_a   1.000
_cell.length_b   1.000
_cell.length_c   1.000
_cell.angle_alpha   90.00
_cell.angle_beta   90.00
_cell.angle_gamma   90.00
#
_symmetry.space_group_name_H-M   'P 1'
#
loop_
_entity.id
_entity.type
_entity.pdbx_description
1 polymer ?
#
loop_
_entity_poly.entity_id
_entity_poly.type
_entity_poly.pdbx_seq_one_letter_code
_entity_poly.pdbx_strand_id
1 'polypeptide(L)'
;WSLLLVFPGIVKTYSYAMTPYIMSEHPSLTANEAITESRRIMNGNKWRLFCLDFSFIGWELLCSLPLYAGGFLVLKYFTGSEAMAISLFLLLTIPLSIGFFFVRPYEEAAWATFYRDITAAPTEPDEAY
;
A
#
# COMPACT_ATOMS: atom_id res chain seq x y z
N TRP A 1 13.71 -7.19 -22.40
CA TRP A 1 13.55 -8.49 -21.72
C TRP A 1 13.09 -8.35 -20.27
N SER A 2 13.64 -7.45 -19.45
CA SER A 2 13.21 -7.30 -18.04
C SER A 2 11.75 -6.84 -17.84
N LEU A 3 11.23 -5.94 -18.68
CA LEU A 3 9.83 -5.49 -18.63
C LEU A 3 8.82 -6.64 -18.76
N LEU A 4 9.13 -7.66 -19.57
CA LEU A 4 8.29 -8.86 -19.75
C LEU A 4 8.21 -9.74 -18.49
N LEU A 5 9.12 -9.57 -17.51
CA LEU A 5 9.09 -10.28 -16.23
C LEU A 5 8.53 -9.41 -15.09
N VAL A 6 8.70 -8.09 -15.17
CA VAL A 6 8.19 -7.15 -14.16
C VAL A 6 6.66 -7.12 -14.16
N PHE A 7 6.02 -6.96 -15.33
CA PHE A 7 4.57 -6.94 -15.43
C PHE A 7 3.88 -8.22 -14.91
N PRO A 8 4.25 -9.44 -15.34
CA PRO A 8 3.62 -10.64 -14.81
C PRO A 8 3.97 -10.88 -13.34
N GLY A 9 5.15 -10.45 -12.86
CA GLY A 9 5.51 -10.50 -11.45
C GLY A 9 4.57 -9.66 -10.59
N ILE A 10 4.32 -8.41 -10.96
CA ILE A 10 3.39 -7.51 -10.25
C ILE A 10 1.98 -8.08 -10.25
N VAL A 11 1.48 -8.55 -11.39
CA VAL A 11 0.12 -9.16 -11.49
C VAL A 11 0.00 -10.41 -10.62
N LYS A 12 1.07 -11.21 -10.52
CA LYS A 12 1.11 -12.38 -9.62
C LYS A 12 1.08 -11.97 -8.15
N THR A 13 1.82 -10.93 -7.74
CA THR A 13 1.76 -10.39 -6.38
C THR A 13 0.33 -10.01 -6.01
N TYR A 14 -0.37 -9.27 -6.88
CA TYR A 14 -1.77 -8.92 -6.68
C TYR A 14 -2.72 -10.12 -6.65
N SER A 15 -2.37 -11.22 -7.34
CA SER A 15 -3.17 -12.45 -7.31
C SER A 15 -3.11 -13.18 -5.96
N TYR A 16 -2.14 -12.86 -5.10
CA TYR A 16 -1.94 -13.48 -3.79
C TYR A 16 -2.17 -12.52 -2.61
N ALA A 17 -2.44 -11.23 -2.87
CA ALA A 17 -2.56 -10.21 -1.85
C ALA A 17 -3.64 -10.50 -0.80
N MET A 18 -4.66 -11.30 -1.14
CA MET A 18 -5.77 -11.63 -0.24
C MET A 18 -5.54 -12.89 0.61
N THR A 19 -4.44 -13.63 0.37
CA THR A 19 -4.11 -14.85 1.12
C THR A 19 -4.04 -14.65 2.64
N PRO A 20 -3.41 -13.58 3.19
CA PRO A 20 -3.39 -13.37 4.65
C PRO A 20 -4.79 -13.17 5.24
N TYR A 21 -5.70 -12.49 4.53
CA TYR A 21 -7.07 -12.28 4.99
C TYR A 21 -7.85 -13.60 5.05
N ILE A 22 -7.77 -14.41 3.98
CA ILE A 22 -8.41 -15.74 3.94
C ILE A 22 -7.88 -16.65 5.05
N MET A 23 -6.56 -16.64 5.29
CA MET A 23 -5.97 -17.47 6.34
C MET A 23 -6.39 -17.00 7.75
N SER A 24 -6.63 -15.69 7.92
CA SER A 24 -7.14 -15.15 9.19
C SER A 24 -8.60 -15.53 9.46
N GLU A 25 -9.43 -15.63 8.42
CA GLU A 25 -10.84 -16.04 8.54
C GLU A 25 -11.00 -17.58 8.62
N HIS A 26 -10.12 -18.31 7.94
CA HIS A 26 -10.15 -19.77 7.86
C HIS A 26 -8.81 -20.39 8.28
N PRO A 27 -8.48 -20.40 9.59
CA PRO A 27 -7.20 -20.89 10.09
C PRO A 27 -6.98 -22.41 9.90
N SER A 28 -8.03 -23.15 9.52
CA SER A 28 -7.95 -24.57 9.17
C SER A 28 -7.45 -24.85 7.76
N LEU A 29 -7.42 -23.84 6.87
CA LEU A 29 -6.93 -24.01 5.51
C LEU A 29 -5.41 -24.12 5.49
N THR A 30 -4.91 -25.00 4.64
CA THR A 30 -3.48 -25.05 4.33
C THR A 30 -3.07 -23.81 3.52
N ALA A 31 -1.78 -23.43 3.58
CA ALA A 31 -1.27 -22.28 2.85
C ALA A 31 -1.56 -22.36 1.32
N ASN A 32 -1.51 -23.56 0.75
CA ASN A 32 -1.80 -23.76 -0.68
C ASN A 32 -3.28 -23.56 -1.01
N GLU A 33 -4.19 -23.98 -0.13
CA GLU A 33 -5.63 -23.75 -0.29
C GLU A 33 -5.94 -22.25 -0.19
N ALA A 34 -5.37 -21.54 0.78
CA ALA A 34 -5.55 -20.09 0.92
C ALA A 34 -5.00 -19.30 -0.29
N ILE A 35 -3.87 -19.74 -0.87
CA ILE A 35 -3.33 -19.14 -2.11
C ILE A 35 -4.24 -19.41 -3.31
N THR A 36 -4.77 -20.63 -3.41
CA THR A 36 -5.67 -21.02 -4.50
C THR A 36 -6.96 -20.21 -4.45
N GLU A 37 -7.51 -20.04 -3.26
CA GLU A 37 -8.73 -19.26 -3.04
C GLU A 37 -8.51 -17.77 -3.30
N SER A 38 -7.39 -17.21 -2.81
CA SER A 38 -6.97 -15.83 -3.12
C SER A 38 -6.92 -15.59 -4.63
N ARG A 39 -6.32 -16.52 -5.39
CA ARG A 39 -6.26 -16.41 -6.85
C ARG A 39 -7.65 -16.47 -7.50
N ARG A 40 -8.58 -17.26 -6.93
CA ARG A 40 -9.96 -17.41 -7.42
C ARG A 40 -10.73 -16.10 -7.27
N ILE A 41 -10.75 -15.51 -6.06
CA ILE A 41 -11.49 -14.27 -5.78
C ILE A 41 -10.85 -13.04 -6.45
N MET A 42 -9.53 -13.07 -6.65
CA MET A 42 -8.80 -12.00 -7.33
C MET A 42 -8.93 -12.05 -8.86
N ASN A 43 -9.49 -13.10 -9.44
CA ASN A 43 -9.67 -13.17 -10.88
C ASN A 43 -10.66 -12.09 -11.36
N GLY A 44 -10.23 -11.20 -12.26
CA GLY A 44 -11.01 -10.02 -12.68
C GLY A 44 -10.84 -8.77 -11.80
N ASN A 45 -10.34 -8.91 -10.56
CA ASN A 45 -10.23 -7.80 -9.60
C ASN A 45 -8.79 -7.25 -9.43
N LYS A 46 -7.78 -7.86 -10.04
CA LYS A 46 -6.36 -7.47 -9.90
C LYS A 46 -6.09 -6.02 -10.29
N TRP A 47 -6.73 -5.55 -11.36
CA TRP A 47 -6.59 -4.17 -11.82
C TRP A 47 -7.20 -3.17 -10.84
N ARG A 48 -8.34 -3.51 -10.23
CA ARG A 48 -8.99 -2.67 -9.21
C ARG A 48 -8.06 -2.48 -7.99
N LEU A 49 -7.43 -3.57 -7.53
CA LEU A 49 -6.47 -3.51 -6.43
C LEU A 49 -5.20 -2.72 -6.79
N PHE A 50 -4.70 -2.85 -8.02
CA PHE A 50 -3.59 -2.03 -8.49
C PHE A 50 -3.95 -0.53 -8.50
N CYS A 51 -5.14 -0.16 -9.00
CA CYS A 51 -5.60 1.22 -8.96
C CYS A 51 -5.77 1.73 -7.52
N LEU A 52 -6.24 0.87 -6.61
CA LEU A 52 -6.34 1.19 -5.19
C LEU A 52 -4.96 1.53 -4.62
N ASP A 53 -3.96 0.65 -4.79
CA ASP A 53 -2.59 0.90 -4.35
C ASP A 53 -1.99 2.16 -4.96
N PHE A 54 -2.22 2.38 -6.26
CA PHE A 54 -1.71 3.56 -6.95
C PHE A 54 -2.27 4.86 -6.36
N SER A 55 -3.49 4.84 -5.80
CA SER A 55 -4.06 6.00 -5.10
C SER A 55 -3.30 6.38 -3.83
N PHE A 56 -2.63 5.42 -3.18
CA PHE A 56 -1.81 5.65 -1.98
C PHE A 56 -0.42 6.21 -2.28
N ILE A 57 0.11 6.00 -3.48
CA ILE A 57 1.42 6.53 -3.90
C ILE A 57 1.47 8.06 -3.76
N GLY A 58 0.37 8.77 -4.02
CA GLY A 58 0.30 10.22 -3.82
C GLY A 58 0.55 10.63 -2.36
N TRP A 59 -0.01 9.88 -1.41
CA TRP A 59 0.16 10.11 0.02
C TRP A 59 1.58 9.76 0.49
N GLU A 60 2.14 8.64 0.03
CA GLU A 60 3.53 8.27 0.33
C GLU A 60 4.55 9.27 -0.22
N LEU A 61 4.30 9.80 -1.42
CA LEU A 61 5.12 10.87 -2.00
C LEU A 61 5.02 12.16 -1.18
N LEU A 62 3.81 12.54 -0.76
CA LEU A 62 3.60 13.72 0.08
C LEU A 62 4.35 13.62 1.42
N CYS A 63 4.38 12.44 2.03
CA CYS A 63 5.12 12.20 3.27
C CYS A 63 6.64 12.10 3.07
N SER A 64 7.12 11.62 1.91
CA SER A 64 8.55 11.43 1.65
C SER A 64 9.27 12.65 1.10
N LEU A 65 8.61 13.52 0.33
CA LEU A 65 9.20 14.73 -0.25
C LEU A 65 9.88 15.64 0.79
N PRO A 66 9.29 15.91 1.96
CA PRO A 66 9.93 16.75 2.97
C PRO A 66 11.13 16.10 3.64
N LEU A 67 11.15 14.77 3.73
CA LEU A 67 12.29 13.98 4.20
C LEU A 67 13.49 14.15 3.26
N TYR A 68 13.25 14.03 1.95
CA TYR A 68 14.30 14.26 0.94
C TYR A 68 14.75 15.72 0.89
N ALA A 69 13.81 16.67 0.94
CA ALA A 69 14.13 18.10 0.94
C ALA A 69 14.90 18.50 2.20
N GLY A 70 14.46 18.05 3.38
CA GLY A 70 15.14 18.27 4.64
C GLY A 70 16.54 17.66 4.65
N GLY A 71 16.69 16.41 4.22
CA GLY A 71 17.98 15.75 4.08
C GLY A 71 18.94 16.46 3.12
N PHE A 72 18.45 16.90 1.96
CA PHE A 72 19.24 17.66 0.99
C PHE A 72 19.72 19.00 1.56
N LEU A 73 18.85 19.73 2.26
CA LEU A 73 19.23 20.98 2.93
C LEU A 73 20.28 20.73 4.01
N VAL A 74 20.14 19.67 4.81
CA VAL A 74 21.16 19.29 5.81
C VAL A 74 22.51 19.05 5.16
N LEU A 75 22.58 18.26 4.08
CA LEU A 75 23.83 17.99 3.37
C LEU A 75 24.49 19.27 2.83
N LYS A 76 23.68 20.23 2.35
CA LYS A 76 24.17 21.52 1.84
C LYS A 76 24.65 22.46 2.95
N TYR A 77 23.91 22.55 4.06
CA TYR A 77 24.20 23.47 5.16
C TYR A 77 25.11 22.87 6.24
N PHE A 78 25.54 21.61 6.09
CA PHE A 78 26.48 20.92 6.96
C PHE A 78 27.83 21.65 7.10
N THR A 79 28.16 22.56 6.17
CA THR A 79 29.37 23.39 6.21
C THR A 79 29.24 24.65 7.07
N GLY A 80 28.05 24.93 7.63
CA GLY A 80 27.76 26.10 8.46
C GLY A 80 27.81 25.79 9.97
N SER A 81 26.67 25.92 10.64
CA SER A 81 26.51 25.61 12.08
C SER A 81 25.75 24.29 12.26
N GLU A 82 26.41 23.30 12.87
CA GLU A 82 25.86 21.96 13.11
C GLU A 82 24.52 21.98 13.86
N ALA A 83 24.36 22.93 14.79
CA ALA A 83 23.16 23.06 15.62
C ALA A 83 21.92 23.53 14.84
N MET A 84 22.08 24.44 13.85
CA MET A 84 20.94 24.89 13.03
C MET A 84 20.47 23.82 12.06
N ALA A 85 21.39 23.07 11.45
CA ALA A 85 21.06 22.01 10.50
C ALA A 85 20.28 20.87 11.18
N ILE A 86 20.72 20.45 12.37
CA ILE A 86 20.02 19.43 13.18
C ILE A 86 18.65 19.92 13.62
N SER A 87 18.52 21.18 14.06
CA SER A 87 17.24 21.75 14.49
C SER A 87 16.20 21.80 13.37
N LEU A 88 16.59 22.22 12.15
CA LEU A 88 15.70 22.21 10.99
C LEU A 88 15.34 20.79 10.55
N PHE A 89 16.29 19.86 10.59
CA PHE A 89 16.03 18.46 10.26
C PHE A 89 14.97 17.88 11.18
N LEU A 90 15.12 18.02 12.49
CA LEU A 90 14.15 17.52 13.47
C LEU A 90 12.78 18.18 13.31
N LEU A 91 12.75 19.50 13.08
CA LEU A 91 11.51 20.25 12.88
C LEU A 91 10.73 19.79 11.64
N LEU A 92 11.42 19.44 10.54
CA LEU A 92 10.76 19.05 9.29
C LEU A 92 10.47 17.55 9.25
N THR A 93 11.37 16.71 9.75
CA THR A 93 11.23 15.25 9.63
C THR A 93 10.25 14.67 10.63
N ILE A 94 10.20 15.15 11.87
CA ILE A 94 9.33 14.56 12.90
C ILE A 94 7.84 14.74 12.56
N PRO A 95 7.35 15.95 12.22
CA PRO A 95 5.92 16.16 11.94
C PRO A 95 5.48 15.55 10.60
N LEU A 96 6.39 15.33 9.66
CA LEU A 96 6.03 14.77 8.34
C LEU A 96 6.17 13.25 8.31
N SER A 97 7.08 12.70 9.13
CA SER A 97 7.12 11.25 9.40
C SER A 97 5.87 10.77 10.13
N ILE A 98 5.21 11.62 10.93
CA ILE A 98 3.92 11.28 11.53
C ILE A 98 2.86 10.93 10.48
N GLY A 99 2.94 11.53 9.28
CA GLY A 99 2.04 11.24 8.18
C GLY A 99 2.06 9.77 7.77
N PHE A 100 3.25 9.14 7.76
CA PHE A 100 3.36 7.70 7.48
C PHE A 100 2.61 6.85 8.50
N PHE A 101 2.56 7.26 9.78
CA PHE A 101 1.79 6.54 10.81
C PHE A 101 0.28 6.57 10.54
N PHE A 102 -0.23 7.56 9.81
CA PHE A 102 -1.64 7.65 9.45
C PHE A 102 -1.97 6.98 8.10
N VAL A 103 -1.03 6.98 7.15
CA VAL A 103 -1.25 6.38 5.83
C VAL A 103 -1.38 4.85 5.93
N ARG A 104 -0.52 4.20 6.71
CA ARG A 104 -0.51 2.72 6.86
C ARG A 104 -1.84 2.14 7.36
N PRO A 105 -2.46 2.62 8.45
CA PRO A 105 -3.77 2.10 8.88
C PRO A 105 -4.87 2.38 7.85
N TYR A 106 -4.77 3.46 7.08
CA TYR A 106 -5.73 3.77 6.01
C TYR A 106 -5.59 2.80 4.82
N GLU A 107 -4.36 2.46 4.43
CA GLU A 107 -4.04 1.45 3.42
C GLU A 107 -4.57 0.07 3.82
N GLU A 108 -4.29 -0.36 5.05
CA GLU A 108 -4.77 -1.65 5.58
C GLU A 108 -6.30 -1.71 5.65
N ALA A 109 -6.96 -0.62 6.07
CA ALA A 109 -8.42 -0.53 6.09
C ALA A 109 -9.03 -0.59 4.69
N ALA A 110 -8.40 0.04 3.70
CA ALA A 110 -8.84 -0.01 2.32
C ALA A 110 -8.69 -1.41 1.72
N TRP A 111 -7.58 -2.10 1.99
CA TRP A 111 -7.37 -3.49 1.58
C TRP A 111 -8.38 -4.44 2.22
N ALA A 112 -8.65 -4.28 3.52
CA ALA A 112 -9.67 -5.07 4.22
C ALA A 112 -11.08 -4.82 3.66
N THR A 113 -11.41 -3.57 3.33
CA THR A 113 -12.68 -3.21 2.70
C THR A 113 -12.79 -3.83 1.31
N PHE A 114 -11.72 -3.77 0.52
CA PHE A 114 -11.65 -4.40 -0.79
C PHE A 114 -11.82 -5.92 -0.70
N TYR A 115 -11.16 -6.57 0.26
CA TYR A 115 -11.33 -7.99 0.53
C TYR A 115 -12.80 -8.33 0.79
N ARG A 116 -13.47 -7.57 1.67
CA ARG A 116 -14.89 -7.76 1.95
C ARG A 116 -15.78 -7.54 0.73
N ASP A 117 -15.44 -6.58 -0.13
CA ASP A 117 -16.20 -6.28 -1.36
C ASP A 117 -16.16 -7.44 -2.36
N ILE A 118 -14.98 -8.07 -2.53
CA ILE A 118 -14.83 -9.19 -3.48
C ILE A 118 -15.32 -10.54 -2.93
N THR A 119 -15.50 -10.66 -1.61
CA THR A 119 -16.02 -11.87 -0.95
C THR A 119 -17.51 -11.75 -0.58
N ALA A 120 -18.05 -10.54 -0.49
CA ALA A 120 -19.48 -10.32 -0.41
C ALA A 120 -20.14 -11.00 -1.63
N ALA A 121 -21.16 -11.83 -1.37
CA ALA A 121 -21.97 -12.43 -2.43
C ALA A 121 -22.39 -11.32 -3.41
N PRO A 122 -22.43 -11.59 -4.74
CA PRO A 122 -22.82 -10.58 -5.70
C PRO A 122 -24.15 -10.02 -5.20
N THR A 123 -24.17 -8.72 -4.88
CA THR A 123 -25.43 -8.02 -4.72
C THR A 123 -26.22 -8.34 -5.97
N GLU A 124 -27.45 -8.82 -5.81
CA GLU A 124 -28.38 -8.95 -6.94
C GLU A 124 -28.18 -7.72 -7.83
N PRO A 125 -28.07 -7.90 -9.15
CA PRO A 125 -27.99 -6.73 -10.03
C PRO A 125 -29.12 -5.81 -9.61
N ASP A 126 -28.86 -4.50 -9.47
CA ASP A 126 -29.88 -3.51 -9.15
C ASP A 126 -31.03 -3.62 -10.19
N GLU A 127 -31.93 -4.57 -9.99
CA GLU A 127 -33.24 -4.67 -10.61
C GLU A 127 -34.14 -3.75 -9.80
N ALA A 128 -33.97 -2.44 -9.99
CA ALA A 128 -34.99 -1.48 -9.63
C ALA A 128 -34.80 -0.15 -10.38
N TYR A 129 -35.54 -0.06 -11.49
CA TYR A 129 -36.05 1.12 -12.21
C TYR A 129 -35.12 1.91 -13.15
#